data_AF-A0A7X6PC19-F1
#
_entry.id   AF-A0A7X6PC19-F1
#
_cell.length_a   1.000
_cell.length_b   1.000
_cell.length_c   1.000
_cell.angle_alpha   90.00
_cell.angle_beta   90.00
_cell.angle_gamma   90.00
#
_symmetry.space_group_name_H-M   'P 1'
#
loop_
_entity.id
_entity.type
_entity.pdbx_description
1 polymer ?
#
loop_
_entity_poly.entity_id
_entity_poly.type
_entity_poly.pdbx_seq_one_letter_code
_entity_poly.pdbx_strand_id
1 'polypeptide(L)'
;PQDHTLRRPELAEIVAVEKILNLAIKHTYPIHIVHISSPKAAILVNEAKKDYPFITCETAPHYLIYNENRLSGKNAHRWLCTPPFRSEESCGLLVELLQDGYFDILASDHCPFKLEDKDRFKDNLELVPCGIPGLETLYSSMFNNFVEPGIISQASLDEMTIHKPKTLMSCF
;
A
#
# COMPACT_ATOMS: atom_id res chain seq x y z
N PRO A 1 3.26 -0.20 20.11
CA PRO A 1 3.14 -0.47 18.65
C PRO A 1 3.59 0.69 17.77
N GLN A 2 3.36 1.92 18.23
CA GLN A 2 3.83 3.14 17.54
C GLN A 2 5.34 3.17 17.25
N ASP A 3 6.19 2.57 18.09
CA ASP A 3 7.63 2.43 17.77
C ASP A 3 7.90 1.67 16.44
N HIS A 4 6.97 0.81 16.01
CA HIS A 4 7.05 0.11 14.72
C HIS A 4 7.04 1.08 13.52
N THR A 5 6.27 2.18 13.58
CA THR A 5 6.27 3.22 12.54
C THR A 5 7.55 4.06 12.61
N LEU A 6 8.02 4.40 13.82
CA LEU A 6 9.24 5.18 14.03
C LEU A 6 10.50 4.49 13.51
N ARG A 7 10.60 3.17 13.67
CA ARG A 7 11.72 2.37 13.15
C ARG A 7 11.68 2.16 11.63
N ARG A 8 10.52 2.41 11.01
CA ARG A 8 10.28 2.24 9.56
C ARG A 8 9.58 3.49 9.01
N PRO A 9 10.23 4.67 9.13
CA PRO A 9 9.62 5.93 8.73
C PRO A 9 9.35 5.94 7.22
N GLU A 10 8.51 6.85 6.75
CA GLU A 10 8.25 7.02 5.31
C GLU A 10 9.54 7.22 4.52
N LEU A 11 10.51 7.94 5.10
CA LEU A 11 11.82 8.16 4.50
C LEU A 11 12.52 6.85 4.10
N ALA A 12 12.33 5.77 4.85
CA ALA A 12 12.94 4.48 4.51
C ALA A 12 12.34 3.89 3.22
N GLU A 13 11.02 4.02 3.03
CA GLU A 13 10.33 3.61 1.80
C GLU A 13 10.74 4.51 0.63
N ILE A 14 10.74 5.84 0.84
CA ILE A 14 11.10 6.83 -0.18
C ILE A 14 12.51 6.55 -0.71
N VAL A 15 13.50 6.41 0.17
CA VAL A 15 14.90 6.13 -0.22
C VAL A 15 15.03 4.80 -0.96
N ALA A 16 14.30 3.77 -0.53
CA ALA A 16 14.31 2.47 -1.22
C ALA A 16 13.72 2.57 -2.63
N VAL A 17 12.61 3.31 -2.78
CA VAL A 17 11.95 3.57 -4.06
C VAL A 17 12.83 4.39 -4.99
N GLU A 18 13.43 5.49 -4.54
CA GLU A 18 14.35 6.30 -5.35
C GLU A 18 15.53 5.46 -5.84
N LYS A 19 16.10 4.63 -4.96
CA LYS A 19 17.22 3.76 -5.31
C LYS A 19 16.86 2.75 -6.40
N ILE A 20 15.70 2.08 -6.29
CA ILE A 20 15.30 1.08 -7.28
C ILE A 20 14.88 1.71 -8.60
N LEU A 21 14.21 2.87 -8.58
CA LEU A 21 13.87 3.64 -9.77
C LEU A 21 15.13 4.02 -10.55
N ASN A 22 16.15 4.55 -9.87
CA ASN A 22 17.42 4.92 -10.51
C ASN A 22 18.10 3.72 -11.21
N LEU A 23 18.06 2.54 -10.59
CA LEU A 23 18.62 1.33 -11.19
C LEU A 23 17.78 0.85 -12.39
N ALA A 24 16.45 0.84 -12.26
CA ALA A 24 15.53 0.43 -13.31
C ALA A 24 15.65 1.33 -14.54
N ILE A 25 15.72 2.65 -14.33
CA ILE A 25 15.89 3.64 -15.40
C ILE A 25 17.25 3.48 -16.08
N LYS A 26 18.33 3.39 -15.30
CA LYS A 26 19.70 3.27 -15.82
C LYS A 26 19.88 2.04 -16.72
N HIS A 27 19.20 0.94 -16.38
CA HIS A 27 19.35 -0.33 -17.07
C HIS A 27 18.15 -0.71 -17.94
N THR A 28 17.14 0.17 -18.04
CA THR A 28 15.90 -0.05 -18.79
C THR A 28 15.21 -1.37 -18.43
N TYR A 29 15.05 -1.63 -17.13
CA TYR A 29 14.37 -2.84 -16.63
C TYR A 29 12.96 -2.53 -16.14
N PRO A 30 11.96 -3.36 -16.52
CA PRO A 30 10.62 -3.26 -15.97
C PRO A 30 10.65 -3.56 -14.46
N ILE A 31 9.99 -2.71 -13.69
CA ILE A 31 9.81 -2.92 -12.25
C ILE A 31 8.38 -2.60 -11.84
N HIS A 32 7.92 -3.33 -10.83
CA HIS A 32 6.66 -3.07 -10.16
C HIS A 32 6.95 -2.88 -8.66
N ILE A 33 6.60 -1.72 -8.12
CA ILE A 33 6.80 -1.42 -6.70
C ILE A 33 5.53 -1.79 -5.94
N VAL A 34 5.66 -2.81 -5.09
CA VAL A 34 4.57 -3.36 -4.30
C VAL A 34 4.19 -2.47 -3.12
N HIS A 35 2.91 -2.54 -2.73
CA HIS A 35 2.32 -2.00 -1.50
C HIS A 35 2.87 -0.63 -1.05
N ILE A 36 2.84 0.37 -1.93
CA ILE A 36 3.25 1.74 -1.59
C ILE A 36 2.36 2.28 -0.47
N SER A 37 2.99 2.83 0.57
CA SER A 37 2.33 3.42 1.72
C SER A 37 2.69 4.89 1.95
N SER A 38 3.70 5.44 1.26
CA SER A 38 4.05 6.86 1.36
C SER A 38 3.57 7.65 0.13
N PRO A 39 2.91 8.81 0.31
CA PRO A 39 2.54 9.69 -0.80
C PRO A 39 3.73 10.09 -1.66
N LYS A 40 4.87 10.41 -1.03
CA LYS A 40 6.07 10.83 -1.76
C LYS A 40 6.64 9.71 -2.62
N ALA A 41 6.60 8.47 -2.14
CA ALA A 41 6.99 7.31 -2.92
C ALA A 41 6.08 7.12 -4.14
N ALA A 42 4.76 7.22 -3.98
CA ALA A 42 3.81 7.17 -5.10
C ALA A 42 4.08 8.26 -6.15
N ILE A 43 4.32 9.50 -5.71
CA ILE A 43 4.65 10.62 -6.59
C ILE A 43 5.93 10.35 -7.39
N LEU A 44 6.98 9.86 -6.74
CA LEU A 44 8.24 9.54 -7.41
C LEU A 44 8.06 8.49 -8.51
N VAL A 45 7.28 7.45 -8.23
CA VAL A 45 6.97 6.43 -9.24
C VAL A 45 6.18 7.02 -10.41
N ASN A 46 5.17 7.84 -10.13
CA ASN A 46 4.36 8.44 -11.18
C ASN A 46 5.15 9.42 -12.05
N GLU A 47 6.05 10.22 -11.46
CA GLU A 47 6.96 11.09 -12.22
C GLU A 47 7.88 10.27 -13.14
N ALA A 48 8.49 9.18 -12.63
CA ALA A 48 9.32 8.30 -13.45
C ALA A 48 8.53 7.62 -14.58
N LYS A 49 7.29 7.23 -14.31
CA LYS A 49 6.40 6.54 -15.26
C LYS A 49 6.11 7.38 -16.51
N LYS A 50 6.12 8.72 -16.42
CA LYS A 50 5.89 9.63 -17.56
C LYS A 50 6.88 9.38 -18.71
N ASP A 51 8.14 9.14 -18.38
CA ASP A 51 9.20 8.87 -19.35
C ASP A 51 9.50 7.36 -19.50
N TYR A 52 9.18 6.57 -18.47
CA TYR A 52 9.49 5.14 -18.38
C TYR A 52 8.22 4.32 -18.06
N PRO A 53 7.34 4.07 -19.04
CA PRO A 53 6.02 3.45 -18.81
C PRO A 53 6.06 2.01 -18.33
N PHE A 54 7.24 1.36 -18.33
CA PHE A 54 7.46 0.02 -17.77
C PHE A 54 7.62 0.03 -16.24
N ILE A 55 7.64 1.21 -15.60
CA ILE A 55 7.67 1.38 -14.15
C ILE A 55 6.23 1.49 -13.67
N THR A 56 5.85 0.59 -12.77
CA THR A 56 4.49 0.53 -12.22
C THR A 56 4.51 0.40 -10.70
N CYS A 57 3.37 0.64 -10.07
CA CYS A 57 3.21 0.42 -8.64
C CYS A 57 1.79 0.00 -8.27
N GLU A 58 1.68 -0.52 -7.06
CA GLU A 58 0.42 -0.82 -6.41
C GLU A 58 0.37 -0.21 -5.00
N THR A 59 -0.83 -0.05 -4.49
CA THR A 59 -1.09 0.14 -3.05
C THR A 59 -2.14 -0.86 -2.58
N ALA A 60 -2.45 -0.83 -1.29
CA ALA A 60 -3.41 -1.72 -0.66
C ALA A 60 -4.53 -0.96 0.07
N PRO A 61 -5.76 -1.48 0.14
CA PRO A 61 -6.90 -0.80 0.76
C PRO A 61 -6.63 -0.30 2.18
N HIS A 62 -5.86 -1.04 2.96
CA HIS A 62 -5.59 -0.67 4.34
C HIS A 62 -4.76 0.61 4.47
N TYR A 63 -3.90 0.97 3.51
CA TYR A 63 -3.18 2.25 3.50
C TYR A 63 -4.06 3.44 3.10
N LEU A 64 -5.20 3.18 2.45
CA LEU A 64 -6.15 4.20 1.99
C LEU A 64 -7.28 4.43 3.01
N ILE A 65 -7.65 3.39 3.74
CA ILE A 65 -8.79 3.39 4.67
C ILE A 65 -8.34 3.64 6.12
N TYR A 66 -7.14 3.22 6.48
CA TYR A 66 -6.64 3.29 7.86
C TYR A 66 -5.31 4.03 7.95
N ASN A 67 -5.11 4.67 9.10
CA ASN A 67 -3.89 5.37 9.47
C ASN A 67 -3.33 4.84 10.80
N GLU A 68 -2.21 5.41 11.22
CA GLU A 68 -1.45 4.99 12.41
C GLU A 68 -2.25 5.07 13.72
N ASN A 69 -3.41 5.74 13.74
CA ASN A 69 -4.30 5.73 14.91
C ASN A 69 -4.76 4.31 15.26
N ARG A 70 -4.77 3.36 14.29
CA ARG A 70 -5.01 1.92 14.54
C ARG A 70 -3.95 1.27 15.43
N LEU A 71 -2.77 1.88 15.56
CA LEU A 71 -1.66 1.41 16.38
C LEU A 71 -1.74 1.90 17.84
N SER A 72 -2.91 2.42 18.24
CA SER A 72 -3.21 2.86 19.60
C SER A 72 -4.27 1.99 20.27
N GLY A 73 -4.16 1.78 21.59
CA GLY A 73 -5.11 1.01 22.40
C GLY A 73 -4.78 -0.48 22.59
N LYS A 74 -5.68 -1.18 23.28
CA LYS A 74 -5.45 -2.52 23.87
C LYS A 74 -5.07 -3.61 22.86
N ASN A 75 -5.56 -3.52 21.62
CA ASN A 75 -5.36 -4.55 20.58
C ASN A 75 -4.53 -4.04 19.39
N ALA A 76 -3.82 -2.93 19.56
CA ALA A 76 -3.07 -2.27 18.50
C ALA A 76 -1.98 -3.15 17.86
N HIS A 77 -1.38 -4.08 18.62
CA HIS A 77 -0.38 -5.02 18.10
C HIS A 77 -0.93 -5.90 16.98
N ARG A 78 -2.25 -6.15 16.94
CA ARG A 78 -2.85 -6.98 15.89
C ARG A 78 -2.80 -6.32 14.51
N TRP A 79 -2.69 -5.00 14.47
CA TRP A 79 -2.65 -4.18 13.27
C TRP A 79 -1.23 -3.97 12.71
N LEU A 80 -0.21 -4.65 13.24
CA LEU A 80 1.14 -4.50 12.70
C LEU A 80 1.24 -5.10 11.29
N CYS A 81 1.79 -4.32 10.35
CA CYS A 81 2.10 -4.65 8.96
C CYS A 81 3.37 -3.91 8.50
N THR A 82 3.94 -4.28 7.34
CA THR A 82 5.13 -3.62 6.78
C THR A 82 4.98 -3.44 5.26
N PRO A 83 5.03 -2.22 4.70
CA PRO A 83 5.18 -0.93 5.38
C PRO A 83 4.15 -0.66 6.48
N PRO A 84 4.49 0.12 7.52
CA PRO A 84 3.54 0.38 8.60
C PRO A 84 2.51 1.43 8.16
N PHE A 85 1.35 1.47 8.86
CA PHE A 85 0.38 2.55 8.68
C PHE A 85 1.04 3.93 8.85
N ARG A 86 0.61 4.91 8.04
CA ARG A 86 1.14 6.28 8.06
C ARG A 86 0.24 7.25 8.82
N SER A 87 0.69 8.49 8.95
CA SER A 87 -0.12 9.56 9.56
C SER A 87 -1.46 9.71 8.84
N GLU A 88 -2.42 10.32 9.52
CA GLU A 88 -3.72 10.65 8.93
C GLU A 88 -3.57 11.57 7.71
N GLU A 89 -2.63 12.52 7.76
CA GLU A 89 -2.29 13.40 6.64
C GLU A 89 -1.79 12.59 5.42
N SER A 90 -0.83 11.69 5.63
CA SER A 90 -0.31 10.84 4.55
C SER A 90 -1.38 9.92 3.98
N CYS A 91 -2.25 9.37 4.83
CA CYS A 91 -3.40 8.56 4.39
C CYS A 91 -4.35 9.39 3.49
N GLY A 92 -4.66 10.63 3.88
CA GLY A 92 -5.48 11.53 3.06
C GLY A 92 -4.83 11.85 1.71
N LEU A 93 -3.52 12.14 1.70
CA LEU A 93 -2.77 12.36 0.47
C LEU A 93 -2.76 11.13 -0.44
N LEU A 94 -2.64 9.91 0.10
CA LEU A 94 -2.76 8.70 -0.72
C LEU A 94 -4.13 8.58 -1.40
N VAL A 95 -5.21 9.02 -0.73
CA VAL A 95 -6.56 9.04 -1.30
C VAL A 95 -6.68 10.10 -2.41
N GLU A 96 -6.03 11.25 -2.28
CA GLU A 96 -5.92 12.24 -3.37
C GLU A 96 -5.18 11.63 -4.58
N LEU A 97 -4.04 10.99 -4.34
CA LEU A 97 -3.25 10.34 -5.39
C LEU A 97 -4.00 9.17 -6.06
N LEU A 98 -4.85 8.46 -5.31
CA LEU A 98 -5.75 7.45 -5.85
C LEU A 98 -6.73 8.06 -6.86
N GLN A 99 -7.34 9.19 -6.54
CA GLN A 99 -8.27 9.91 -7.43
C GLN A 99 -7.58 10.36 -8.71
N ASP A 100 -6.32 10.80 -8.59
CA ASP A 100 -5.52 11.25 -9.71
C ASP A 100 -4.91 10.09 -10.54
N GLY A 101 -5.15 8.83 -10.15
CA GLY A 101 -4.72 7.65 -10.92
C GLY A 101 -3.23 7.32 -10.81
N TYR A 102 -2.58 7.62 -9.67
CA TYR A 102 -1.15 7.38 -9.48
C TYR A 102 -0.79 5.90 -9.35
N PHE A 103 -1.74 5.05 -8.96
CA PHE A 103 -1.55 3.61 -8.76
C PHE A 103 -2.01 2.82 -9.98
N ASP A 104 -1.23 1.83 -10.40
CA ASP A 104 -1.63 0.93 -11.49
C ASP A 104 -2.52 -0.19 -10.98
N ILE A 105 -2.24 -0.69 -9.78
CA ILE A 105 -2.91 -1.84 -9.19
C ILE A 105 -3.35 -1.54 -7.76
N LEU A 106 -4.51 -2.07 -7.39
CA LEU A 106 -4.92 -2.23 -6.00
C LEU A 106 -4.79 -3.70 -5.61
N ALA A 107 -3.85 -4.01 -4.72
CA ALA A 107 -3.58 -5.36 -4.24
C ALA A 107 -3.96 -5.51 -2.76
N SER A 108 -4.22 -6.74 -2.32
CA SER A 108 -4.69 -6.97 -0.94
C SER A 108 -3.59 -6.94 0.09
N ASP A 109 -2.35 -7.24 -0.33
CA ASP A 109 -1.22 -7.58 0.54
C ASP A 109 -1.66 -8.56 1.66
N HIS A 110 -2.43 -9.57 1.23
CA HIS A 110 -3.08 -10.50 2.14
C HIS A 110 -2.05 -11.40 2.84
N CYS A 111 -1.76 -11.08 4.10
CA CYS A 111 -0.85 -11.85 4.95
C CYS A 111 -1.50 -12.08 6.33
N PRO A 112 -2.50 -12.97 6.43
CA PRO A 112 -3.24 -13.17 7.66
C PRO A 112 -2.45 -13.97 8.69
N PHE A 113 -2.62 -13.62 9.96
CA PHE A 113 -2.20 -14.44 11.10
C PHE A 113 -3.39 -14.66 12.02
N LYS A 114 -3.40 -15.80 12.72
CA LYS A 114 -4.42 -16.02 13.74
C LYS A 114 -4.26 -15.02 14.88
N LEU A 115 -5.35 -14.77 15.60
CA LEU A 115 -5.32 -13.85 16.73
C LEU A 115 -4.36 -14.36 17.81
N GLU A 116 -4.32 -15.66 18.05
CA GLU A 116 -3.45 -16.28 19.05
C GLU A 116 -1.96 -16.07 18.72
N ASP A 117 -1.60 -16.13 17.43
CA ASP A 117 -0.21 -15.94 16.98
C ASP A 117 0.28 -14.50 17.21
N LYS A 118 -0.60 -13.52 16.99
CA LYS A 118 -0.32 -12.11 17.28
C LYS A 118 -0.36 -11.82 18.79
N ASP A 119 -1.33 -12.36 19.51
CA ASP A 119 -1.54 -12.10 20.94
C ASP A 119 -0.46 -12.71 21.83
N ARG A 120 0.15 -13.84 21.43
CA ARG A 120 1.28 -14.45 22.14
C ARG A 120 2.46 -13.49 22.33
N PHE A 121 2.63 -12.54 21.42
CA PHE A 121 3.74 -11.58 21.44
C PHE A 121 3.29 -10.15 21.78
N LYS A 122 2.09 -9.95 22.33
CA LYS A 122 1.56 -8.60 22.66
C LYS A 122 2.51 -7.76 23.54
N ASP A 123 3.30 -8.41 24.39
CA ASP A 123 4.26 -7.78 25.31
C ASP A 123 5.68 -7.66 24.71
N ASN A 124 5.93 -8.25 23.54
CA ASN A 124 7.17 -8.12 22.77
C ASN A 124 6.85 -7.88 21.29
N LEU A 125 6.61 -6.60 20.98
CA LEU A 125 6.06 -6.16 19.70
C LEU A 125 6.94 -6.46 18.48
N GLU A 126 8.25 -6.62 18.69
CA GLU A 126 9.19 -6.98 17.63
C GLU A 126 8.97 -8.40 17.11
N LEU A 127 8.40 -9.28 17.94
CA LEU A 127 8.10 -10.66 17.60
C LEU A 127 6.67 -10.84 17.06
N VAL A 128 5.83 -9.81 17.11
CA VAL A 128 4.46 -9.89 16.59
C VAL A 128 4.53 -10.00 15.06
N PRO A 129 3.93 -11.04 14.47
CA PRO A 129 3.94 -11.19 13.02
C PRO A 129 3.18 -10.04 12.33
N CYS A 130 3.82 -9.49 11.29
CA CYS A 130 3.31 -8.37 10.51
C CYS A 130 2.48 -8.86 9.32
N GLY A 131 1.26 -8.35 9.18
CA GLY A 131 0.36 -8.70 8.08
C GLY A 131 -1.10 -8.48 8.42
N ILE A 132 -1.91 -8.17 7.39
CA ILE A 132 -3.34 -7.81 7.48
C ILE A 132 -4.14 -8.73 6.53
N PRO A 133 -5.30 -9.26 6.94
CA PRO A 133 -6.22 -9.94 6.03
C PRO A 133 -6.91 -8.92 5.11
N GLY A 134 -7.18 -9.30 3.86
CA GLY A 134 -7.69 -8.35 2.87
C GLY A 134 -8.13 -8.94 1.53
N LEU A 135 -7.84 -10.22 1.26
CA LEU A 135 -8.17 -10.87 -0.02
C LEU A 135 -9.68 -10.82 -0.33
N GLU A 136 -10.51 -11.26 0.61
CA GLU A 136 -11.97 -11.29 0.45
C GLU A 136 -12.59 -9.88 0.40
N THR A 137 -12.02 -8.95 1.19
CA THR A 137 -12.62 -7.63 1.40
C THR A 137 -12.11 -6.56 0.46
N LEU A 138 -11.10 -6.83 -0.37
CA LEU A 138 -10.46 -5.81 -1.21
C LEU A 138 -11.50 -5.04 -2.03
N TYR A 139 -12.29 -5.75 -2.83
CA TYR A 139 -13.20 -5.11 -3.77
C TYR A 139 -14.34 -4.39 -3.05
N SER A 140 -14.99 -5.05 -2.09
CA SER A 140 -16.11 -4.47 -1.34
C SER A 140 -15.69 -3.29 -0.46
N SER A 141 -14.53 -3.36 0.19
CA SER A 141 -14.01 -2.25 0.99
C SER A 141 -13.68 -1.04 0.12
N MET A 142 -13.07 -1.24 -1.06
CA MET A 142 -12.79 -0.13 -1.97
C MET A 142 -14.07 0.46 -2.57
N PHE A 143 -15.04 -0.38 -2.94
CA PHE A 143 -16.33 0.08 -3.43
C PHE A 143 -17.06 0.96 -2.39
N ASN A 144 -17.24 0.46 -1.17
CA ASN A 144 -17.99 1.16 -0.13
C ASN A 144 -17.30 2.46 0.34
N ASN A 145 -15.96 2.49 0.39
CA ASN A 145 -15.24 3.66 0.91
C ASN A 145 -14.92 4.71 -0.16
N PHE A 146 -14.84 4.34 -1.44
CA PHE A 146 -14.37 5.25 -2.49
C PHE A 146 -15.26 5.32 -3.73
N VAL A 147 -15.97 4.26 -4.10
CA VAL A 147 -16.90 4.30 -5.26
C VAL A 147 -18.26 4.86 -4.85
N GLU A 148 -18.86 4.31 -3.80
CA GLU A 148 -20.19 4.74 -3.32
C GLU A 148 -20.22 6.23 -2.93
N PRO A 149 -19.18 6.80 -2.26
CA PRO A 149 -19.12 8.23 -1.98
C PRO A 149 -18.75 9.11 -3.20
N GLY A 150 -18.44 8.51 -4.35
CA GLY A 150 -18.07 9.23 -5.57
C GLY A 150 -16.64 9.75 -5.63
N ILE A 151 -15.73 9.22 -4.82
CA ILE A 151 -14.31 9.60 -4.80
C ILE A 151 -13.61 9.07 -6.05
N ILE A 152 -13.82 7.80 -6.39
CA ILE A 152 -13.38 7.20 -7.66
C ILE A 152 -14.56 6.60 -8.41
N SER A 153 -14.41 6.41 -9.72
CA SER A 153 -15.43 5.73 -10.51
C SER A 153 -15.36 4.21 -10.36
N GLN A 154 -16.48 3.52 -10.60
CA GLN A 154 -16.52 2.06 -10.74
C GLN A 154 -15.50 1.55 -11.77
N ALA A 155 -15.41 2.24 -12.92
CA ALA A 155 -14.46 1.88 -13.98
C ALA A 155 -13.00 2.02 -13.51
N SER A 156 -12.68 3.02 -12.69
CA SER A 156 -11.34 3.19 -12.10
C SER A 156 -10.99 2.02 -11.16
N LEU A 157 -11.96 1.57 -10.36
CA LEU A 157 -11.77 0.40 -9.49
C LEU A 157 -11.54 -0.88 -10.31
N ASP A 158 -12.37 -1.12 -11.33
CA ASP A 158 -12.23 -2.27 -12.22
C ASP A 158 -10.90 -2.25 -13.00
N GLU A 159 -10.47 -1.06 -13.43
CA GLU A 159 -9.18 -0.88 -14.09
C GLU A 159 -8.03 -1.33 -13.19
N MET A 160 -7.97 -0.83 -11.95
CA MET A 160 -6.87 -1.16 -11.01
C MET A 160 -6.91 -2.58 -10.44
N THR A 161 -8.08 -3.24 -10.42
CA THR A 161 -8.23 -4.56 -9.78
C THR A 161 -8.37 -5.71 -10.75
N ILE A 162 -8.75 -5.46 -12.01
CA ILE A 162 -9.03 -6.48 -13.02
C ILE A 162 -8.18 -6.26 -14.26
N HIS A 163 -8.27 -5.09 -14.90
CA HIS A 163 -7.70 -4.87 -16.23
C HIS A 163 -6.18 -4.62 -16.21
N LYS A 164 -5.70 -3.75 -15.32
CA LYS A 164 -4.26 -3.48 -15.15
C LYS A 164 -3.48 -4.70 -14.69
N PRO A 165 -3.91 -5.45 -13.65
CA PRO A 165 -3.24 -6.70 -13.29
C PRO A 165 -3.16 -7.67 -14.45
N LYS A 166 -4.26 -7.84 -15.22
CA LYS A 166 -4.26 -8.70 -16.40
C LYS A 166 -3.21 -8.28 -17.42
N THR A 167 -3.15 -7.00 -17.77
CA THR A 167 -2.23 -6.47 -18.79
C THR A 167 -0.77 -6.47 -18.33
N LEU A 168 -0.51 -6.17 -17.05
CA LEU A 168 0.84 -6.07 -16.51
C LEU A 168 1.44 -7.43 -16.17
N MET A 169 0.62 -8.40 -15.77
CA MET A 169 1.05 -9.73 -15.33
C MET A 169 0.81 -10.83 -16.38
N SER A 170 0.33 -10.47 -17.58
CA SER A 170 0.33 -11.39 -18.72
C SER A 170 1.77 -11.64 -19.17
N CYS A 171 2.42 -12.58 -18.50
CA CYS A 171 3.37 -13.46 -19.14
C CYS A 171 2.55 -14.32 -20.12
N PHE A 172 2.96 -14.36 -21.40
CA PHE A 172 2.36 -15.04 -22.56
C PHE A 172 1.47 -14.16 -23.46
#